data_AF-A0A954Y7S6-F1
#
_entry.id   AF-A0A954Y7S6-F1
#
_cell.length_a   1.000
_cell.length_b   1.000
_cell.length_c   1.000
_cell.angle_alpha   90.00
_cell.angle_beta   90.00
_cell.angle_gamma   90.00
#
_symmetry.space_group_name_H-M   'P 1'
#
loop_
_entity.id
_entity.type
_entity.pdbx_description
1 polymer ?
#
loop_
_entity_poly.entity_id
_entity_poly.type
_entity_poly.pdbx_seq_one_letter_code
_entity_poly.pdbx_strand_id
1 'polypeptide(L)'
;ALGGLVASALFAALAPGRDPLGLSERGRTLYVYAAEVFLGLLLMHFRVAMPWLFGGWFARLWPFIVMAIAFAGVGLSEVLARRKQAVLAEPLSNTGVLLPLLPVVGFWSSSGTGEYAVLLVAVGLLYMSLSVARKSPAFAALAALALNGSLWTLLHSREGLGLLEHPQFWLIPPALCVLVGAQLNRRQMAPEQLSATRYGAAILVYASSTADIFINGVGAGLWLPMLLALLSILGVLLGILMRVRAFLLLGVAFLCVALFTVIWHAAVELNRTWVWWLSGIVAGVLIIALFGLFEKKRDEMLEVAEKLKGWDP
;
A
#
# COMPACT_ATOMS: atom_id res chain seq x y z
N ALA A 1 42.97 10.84 8.11
CA ALA A 1 42.64 11.91 7.13
C ALA A 1 41.13 12.11 6.97
N LEU A 2 40.37 11.14 6.45
CA LEU A 2 38.92 11.26 6.20
C LEU A 2 38.09 11.65 7.45
N GLY A 3 38.36 11.06 8.62
CA GLY A 3 37.67 11.46 9.86
C GLY A 3 37.94 12.92 10.28
N GLY A 4 39.12 13.45 9.97
CA GLY A 4 39.44 14.87 10.18
C GLY A 4 38.67 15.79 9.23
N LEU A 5 38.42 15.34 7.99
CA LEU A 5 37.61 16.07 7.01
C LEU A 5 36.12 16.10 7.37
N VAL A 6 35.60 15.03 7.96
CA VAL A 6 34.22 15.00 8.52
C VAL A 6 34.11 16.02 9.66
N ALA A 7 35.05 16.00 10.61
CA ALA A 7 35.02 16.90 11.76
C ALA A 7 35.17 18.37 11.34
N SER A 8 36.04 18.68 10.38
CA SER A 8 36.21 20.05 9.87
C SER A 8 35.00 20.55 9.09
N ALA A 9 34.36 19.70 8.29
CA ALA A 9 33.14 20.04 7.56
C ALA A 9 31.96 20.29 8.51
N LEU A 10 31.78 19.47 9.55
CA LEU A 10 30.77 19.70 10.58
C LEU A 10 31.06 20.97 11.41
N PHE A 11 32.32 21.24 11.72
CA PHE A 11 32.72 22.45 12.43
C PHE A 11 32.43 23.72 11.61
N ALA A 12 32.72 23.72 10.32
CA ALA A 12 32.37 24.81 9.40
C ALA A 12 30.84 24.99 9.27
N ALA A 13 30.08 23.88 9.27
CA ALA A 13 28.63 23.92 9.23
C ALA A 13 27.97 24.47 10.52
N LEU A 14 28.61 24.30 11.68
CA LEU A 14 28.04 24.65 12.99
C LEU A 14 28.53 25.99 13.56
N ALA A 15 29.80 26.36 13.36
CA ALA A 15 30.38 27.56 13.97
C ALA A 15 29.91 28.86 13.27
N PRO A 16 29.13 29.74 13.93
CA PRO A 16 28.74 31.02 13.33
C PRO A 16 29.96 31.94 13.16
N GLY A 17 30.17 32.48 11.96
CA GLY A 17 31.24 33.43 11.64
C GLY A 17 32.60 32.81 11.24
N ARG A 18 32.73 31.48 11.20
CA ARG A 18 33.94 30.77 10.71
C ARG A 18 33.64 29.93 9.48
N ASP A 19 32.92 30.53 8.54
CA ASP A 19 32.76 29.95 7.21
C ASP A 19 34.00 30.32 6.35
N PRO A 20 34.84 29.36 5.96
CA PRO A 20 36.01 29.65 5.14
C PRO A 20 35.66 30.14 3.72
N LEU A 21 34.42 29.91 3.25
CA LEU A 21 33.94 30.34 1.93
C LEU A 21 32.89 31.45 2.01
N GLY A 22 32.49 31.89 3.21
CA GLY A 22 31.53 32.99 3.41
C GLY A 22 30.15 32.72 2.79
N LEU A 23 29.68 31.48 2.81
CA LEU A 23 28.44 31.06 2.15
C LEU A 23 27.21 31.51 2.94
N SER A 24 26.09 31.66 2.22
CA SER A 24 24.77 31.87 2.84
C SER A 24 24.37 30.68 3.71
N GLU A 25 23.38 30.85 4.59
CA GLU A 25 22.88 29.74 5.44
C GLU A 25 22.49 28.49 4.63
N ARG A 26 21.95 28.66 3.42
CA ARG A 26 21.66 27.56 2.49
C ARG A 26 22.91 26.94 1.87
N GLY A 27 23.98 27.71 1.70
CA GLY A 27 25.27 27.21 1.21
C GLY A 27 26.03 26.40 2.26
N ARG A 28 25.85 26.70 3.56
CA ARG A 28 26.46 25.92 4.66
C ARG A 28 25.95 24.48 4.73
N THR A 29 24.77 24.23 4.19
CA THR A 29 24.20 22.90 3.98
C THR A 29 25.12 21.99 3.13
N LEU A 30 25.91 22.56 2.21
CA LEU A 30 26.88 21.84 1.38
C LEU A 30 27.99 21.19 2.21
N TYR A 31 28.42 21.83 3.30
CA TYR A 31 29.43 21.25 4.20
C TYR A 31 28.94 19.98 4.88
N VAL A 32 27.65 19.92 5.20
CA VAL A 32 27.05 18.72 5.80
C VAL A 32 26.99 17.59 4.78
N TYR A 33 26.60 17.85 3.53
CA TYR A 33 26.67 16.85 2.46
C TYR A 33 28.10 16.38 2.20
N ALA A 34 29.09 17.29 2.23
CA ALA A 34 30.49 16.91 2.12
C ALA A 34 30.93 15.99 3.27
N ALA A 35 30.49 16.27 4.51
CA ALA A 35 30.72 15.41 5.66
C ALA A 35 30.09 14.02 5.48
N GLU A 36 28.86 13.94 4.97
CA GLU A 36 28.18 12.67 4.67
C GLU A 36 28.92 11.87 3.58
N VAL A 37 29.40 12.53 2.51
CA VAL A 37 30.21 11.89 1.46
C VAL A 37 31.52 11.35 2.04
N PHE A 38 32.24 12.13 2.84
CA PHE A 38 33.48 11.68 3.47
C PHE A 38 33.23 10.53 4.45
N LEU A 39 32.11 10.52 5.15
CA LEU A 39 31.72 9.41 6.02
C LEU A 39 31.43 8.14 5.21
N GLY A 40 30.72 8.26 4.08
CA GLY A 40 30.48 7.16 3.15
C GLY A 40 31.78 6.58 2.56
N LEU A 41 32.70 7.45 2.14
CA LEU A 41 34.03 7.04 1.65
C LEU A 41 34.87 6.36 2.73
N LEU A 42 34.79 6.84 3.98
CA LEU A 42 35.45 6.21 5.12
C LEU A 42 34.90 4.79 5.37
N LEU A 43 33.57 4.64 5.33
CA LEU A 43 32.90 3.34 5.45
C LEU A 43 33.30 2.37 4.33
N MET A 44 33.35 2.86 3.09
CA MET A 44 33.80 2.09 1.93
C MET A 44 35.28 1.67 2.09
N HIS A 45 36.13 2.59 2.56
CA HIS A 45 37.53 2.29 2.84
C HIS A 45 37.67 1.19 3.90
N PHE A 46 36.92 1.26 4.99
CA PHE A 46 36.91 0.18 6.00
C PHE A 46 36.42 -1.15 5.43
N ARG A 47 35.41 -1.14 4.56
CA ARG A 47 34.90 -2.38 3.94
C ARG A 47 35.94 -3.05 3.05
N VAL A 48 36.74 -2.28 2.33
CA VAL A 48 37.80 -2.81 1.46
C VAL A 48 39.06 -3.19 2.26
N ALA A 49 39.45 -2.36 3.23
CA ALA A 49 40.67 -2.56 4.00
C ALA A 49 40.54 -3.63 5.09
N MET A 50 39.34 -3.79 5.67
CA MET A 50 39.07 -4.72 6.77
C MET A 50 37.79 -5.52 6.51
N PRO A 51 37.74 -6.36 5.47
CA PRO A 51 36.52 -7.07 5.05
C PRO A 51 35.99 -8.04 6.11
N TRP A 52 36.87 -8.55 7.00
CA TRP A 52 36.48 -9.44 8.10
C TRP A 52 35.51 -8.78 9.09
N LEU A 53 35.54 -7.44 9.22
CA LEU A 53 34.63 -6.69 10.09
C LEU A 53 33.18 -6.72 9.56
N PHE A 54 33.02 -6.92 8.25
CA PHE A 54 31.73 -6.89 7.57
C PHE A 54 31.19 -8.29 7.24
N GLY A 55 31.84 -9.35 7.74
CA GLY A 55 31.40 -10.73 7.61
C GLY A 55 30.46 -11.19 8.74
N GLY A 56 29.98 -12.43 8.65
CA GLY A 56 29.23 -13.09 9.72
C GLY A 56 27.95 -12.35 10.13
N TRP A 57 27.85 -11.97 11.40
CA TRP A 57 26.65 -11.32 11.95
C TRP A 57 26.33 -9.98 11.26
N PHE A 58 27.36 -9.21 10.91
CA PHE A 58 27.20 -7.91 10.28
C PHE A 58 26.59 -8.06 8.88
N ALA A 59 27.01 -9.07 8.12
CA ALA A 59 26.46 -9.36 6.79
C ALA A 59 24.96 -9.69 6.83
N ARG A 60 24.45 -10.19 7.96
CA ARG A 60 23.02 -10.45 8.16
C ARG A 60 22.25 -9.22 8.65
N LEU A 61 22.83 -8.45 9.58
CA LEU A 61 22.13 -7.34 10.25
C LEU A 61 22.37 -5.95 9.64
N TRP A 62 23.31 -5.79 8.70
CA TRP A 62 23.57 -4.50 8.06
C TRP A 62 22.33 -3.80 7.48
N PRO A 63 21.32 -4.47 6.89
CA PRO A 63 20.15 -3.76 6.36
C PRO A 63 19.34 -3.11 7.48
N PHE A 64 19.20 -3.82 8.61
CA PHE A 64 18.51 -3.32 9.79
C PHE A 64 19.31 -2.22 10.50
N ILE A 65 20.64 -2.28 10.48
CA ILE A 65 21.50 -1.19 10.96
C ILE A 65 21.29 0.05 10.11
N VAL A 66 21.29 -0.08 8.78
CA VAL A 66 21.02 1.04 7.86
C VAL A 66 19.62 1.61 8.10
N MET A 67 18.63 0.75 8.32
CA MET A 67 17.28 1.21 8.68
C MET A 67 17.26 1.96 10.01
N ALA A 68 17.94 1.47 11.05
CA ALA A 68 18.03 2.16 12.33
C ALA A 68 18.68 3.55 12.19
N ILE A 69 19.74 3.65 11.37
CA ILE A 69 20.38 4.91 11.03
C ILE A 69 19.41 5.83 10.26
N ALA A 70 18.64 5.29 9.31
CA ALA A 70 17.65 6.07 8.56
C ALA A 70 16.54 6.63 9.47
N PHE A 71 15.98 5.80 10.36
CA PHE A 71 15.01 6.24 11.37
C PHE A 71 15.59 7.31 12.30
N ALA A 72 16.82 7.11 12.78
CA ALA A 72 17.51 8.08 13.62
C ALA A 72 17.75 9.39 12.86
N GLY A 73 18.26 9.34 11.63
CA GLY A 73 18.52 10.51 10.79
C GLY A 73 17.25 11.32 10.55
N VAL A 74 16.18 10.67 10.10
CA VAL A 74 14.88 11.32 9.91
C VAL A 74 14.35 11.90 11.23
N GLY A 75 14.40 11.14 12.33
CA GLY A 75 13.93 11.59 13.64
C GLY A 75 14.70 12.81 14.18
N LEU A 76 16.04 12.76 14.11
CA LEU A 76 16.89 13.89 14.49
C LEU A 76 16.65 15.11 13.59
N SER A 77 16.44 14.89 12.28
CA SER A 77 16.16 15.99 11.35
C SER A 77 14.89 16.77 11.73
N GLU A 78 13.86 16.05 12.17
CA GLU A 78 12.59 16.64 12.62
C GLU A 78 12.77 17.44 13.93
N VAL A 79 13.57 16.93 14.86
CA VAL A 79 13.90 17.64 16.11
C VAL A 79 14.71 18.91 15.83
N LEU A 80 15.69 18.84 14.93
CA LEU A 80 16.52 19.98 14.53
C LEU A 80 15.72 21.03 13.74
N ALA A 81 14.77 20.59 12.90
CA ALA A 81 13.85 21.47 12.20
C ALA A 81 12.98 22.27 13.18
N ARG A 82 12.46 21.63 14.24
CA ARG A 82 11.73 22.33 15.32
C ARG A 82 12.59 23.34 16.08
N ARG A 83 13.91 23.13 16.14
CA ARG A 83 14.89 24.06 16.74
C ARG A 83 15.37 25.14 15.76
N LYS A 84 14.79 25.26 14.56
CA LYS A 84 15.18 26.21 13.50
C LYS A 84 16.63 26.06 13.02
N GLN A 85 17.24 24.88 13.20
CA GLN A 85 18.60 24.60 12.71
C GLN A 85 18.53 23.96 11.31
N ALA A 86 18.07 24.72 10.32
CA ALA A 86 17.83 24.24 8.96
C ALA A 86 19.10 23.67 8.29
N VAL A 87 20.27 24.23 8.62
CA VAL A 87 21.58 23.83 8.07
C VAL A 87 21.88 22.34 8.29
N LEU A 88 21.46 21.76 9.42
CA LEU A 88 21.64 20.32 9.72
C LEU A 88 20.39 19.49 9.45
N ALA A 89 19.20 20.08 9.59
CA ALA A 89 17.94 19.36 9.44
C ALA A 89 17.72 18.89 7.99
N GLU A 90 18.00 19.75 7.00
CA GLU A 90 17.70 19.45 5.60
C GLU A 90 18.55 18.31 5.01
N PRO A 91 19.89 18.29 5.17
CA PRO A 91 20.73 17.18 4.71
C PRO A 91 20.36 15.85 5.35
N LEU A 92 20.24 15.84 6.68
CA LEU A 92 19.96 14.64 7.46
C LEU A 92 18.58 14.05 7.14
N SER A 93 17.62 14.92 6.83
CA SER A 93 16.31 14.52 6.28
C SER A 93 16.47 13.83 4.93
N ASN A 94 17.17 14.47 3.99
CA ASN A 94 17.26 14.00 2.62
C ASN A 94 18.03 12.68 2.52
N THR A 95 19.12 12.56 3.27
CA THR A 95 19.87 11.31 3.36
C THR A 95 19.08 10.22 4.08
N GLY A 96 18.44 10.55 5.21
CA GLY A 96 17.58 9.60 5.95
C GLY A 96 16.44 9.00 5.12
N VAL A 97 15.86 9.77 4.19
CA VAL A 97 14.80 9.31 3.26
C VAL A 97 15.32 8.34 2.21
N LEU A 98 16.57 8.52 1.74
CA LEU A 98 17.17 7.75 0.66
C LEU A 98 17.91 6.51 1.16
N LEU A 99 18.42 6.53 2.39
CA LEU A 99 19.16 5.42 2.99
C LEU A 99 18.44 4.04 2.90
N PRO A 100 17.12 3.93 3.13
CA PRO A 100 16.39 2.66 2.99
C PRO A 100 16.45 2.04 1.59
N LEU A 101 16.74 2.81 0.54
CA LEU A 101 16.85 2.27 -0.82
C LEU A 101 18.08 1.38 -0.98
N LEU A 102 19.17 1.66 -0.25
CA LEU A 102 20.39 0.86 -0.29
C LEU A 102 20.14 -0.61 0.12
N PRO A 103 19.52 -0.90 1.29
CA PRO A 103 19.21 -2.27 1.67
C PRO A 103 18.12 -2.88 0.79
N VAL A 104 17.12 -2.12 0.32
CA VAL A 104 16.11 -2.69 -0.59
C VAL A 104 16.75 -3.23 -1.87
N VAL A 105 17.63 -2.46 -2.51
CA VAL A 105 18.32 -2.89 -3.73
C VAL A 105 19.38 -3.96 -3.44
N GLY A 106 20.18 -3.78 -2.38
CA GLY A 106 21.29 -4.69 -2.07
C GLY A 106 20.87 -6.04 -1.49
N PHE A 107 19.72 -6.11 -0.83
CA PHE A 107 19.25 -7.32 -0.12
C PHE A 107 18.25 -8.14 -0.95
N TRP A 108 17.73 -7.60 -2.07
CA TRP A 108 16.77 -8.30 -2.93
C TRP A 108 17.29 -9.60 -3.55
N SER A 109 18.59 -9.71 -3.84
CA SER A 109 19.18 -10.90 -4.49
C SER A 109 19.92 -11.85 -3.56
N SER A 110 20.21 -11.44 -2.31
CA SER A 110 21.22 -12.11 -1.47
C SER A 110 20.68 -12.81 -0.24
N SER A 111 19.38 -12.66 0.06
CA SER A 111 18.86 -12.94 1.40
C SER A 111 17.58 -13.77 1.40
N GLY A 112 17.32 -14.45 2.53
CA GLY A 112 16.11 -15.24 2.73
C GLY A 112 14.85 -14.38 2.60
N THR A 113 13.83 -14.93 1.93
CA THR A 113 12.55 -14.26 1.65
C THR A 113 11.89 -13.64 2.88
N GLY A 114 11.97 -14.30 4.03
CA GLY A 114 11.43 -13.79 5.30
C GLY A 114 12.18 -12.56 5.85
N GLU A 115 13.51 -12.53 5.76
CA GLU A 115 14.30 -11.39 6.26
C GLU A 115 14.08 -10.15 5.39
N TYR A 116 13.98 -10.37 4.07
CA TYR A 116 13.66 -9.31 3.12
C TYR A 116 12.24 -8.75 3.32
N ALA A 117 11.26 -9.60 3.65
CA ALA A 117 9.91 -9.15 4.00
C ALA A 117 9.91 -8.22 5.23
N VAL A 118 10.62 -8.59 6.30
CA VAL A 118 10.73 -7.78 7.52
C VAL A 118 11.42 -6.44 7.24
N LEU A 119 12.47 -6.44 6.40
CA LEU A 119 13.11 -5.22 5.94
C LEU A 119 12.11 -4.29 5.24
N LEU A 120 11.32 -4.81 4.29
CA LEU A 120 10.30 -4.03 3.58
C LEU A 120 9.20 -3.48 4.50
N VAL A 121 8.82 -4.21 5.56
CA VAL A 121 7.93 -3.65 6.61
C VAL A 121 8.60 -2.46 7.29
N ALA A 122 9.87 -2.57 7.69
CA ALA A 122 10.58 -1.46 8.33
C ALA A 122 10.68 -0.23 7.40
N VAL A 123 10.94 -0.43 6.11
CA VAL A 123 10.92 0.63 5.09
C VAL A 123 9.54 1.26 4.97
N GLY A 124 8.50 0.43 4.91
CA GLY A 124 7.11 0.87 4.84
C GLY A 124 6.70 1.72 6.05
N LEU A 125 7.07 1.31 7.26
CA LEU A 125 6.81 2.05 8.49
C LEU A 125 7.54 3.41 8.51
N LEU A 126 8.78 3.46 8.03
CA LEU A 126 9.52 4.71 7.91
C LEU A 126 8.80 5.67 6.97
N TYR A 127 8.48 5.24 5.74
CA TYR A 127 7.79 6.10 4.78
C TYR A 127 6.36 6.46 5.22
N MET A 128 5.68 5.57 5.95
CA MET A 128 4.37 5.87 6.52
C MET A 128 4.46 6.99 7.56
N SER A 129 5.44 6.92 8.46
CA SER A 129 5.67 7.98 9.46
C SER A 129 6.03 9.32 8.81
N LEU A 130 6.86 9.30 7.76
CA LEU A 130 7.18 10.48 6.94
C LEU A 130 5.97 11.05 6.20
N SER A 131 5.08 10.19 5.69
CA SER A 131 3.85 10.63 5.03
C SER A 131 2.95 11.40 5.98
N VAL A 132 2.79 10.93 7.22
CA VAL A 132 2.00 11.61 8.25
C VAL A 132 2.68 12.91 8.69
N ALA A 133 3.99 12.87 8.96
CA ALA A 133 4.74 14.04 9.42
C ALA A 133 4.77 15.16 8.39
N ARG A 134 4.94 14.82 7.10
CA ARG A 134 5.13 15.80 6.01
C ARG A 134 3.89 16.03 5.15
N LYS A 135 2.77 15.35 5.45
CA LYS A 135 1.51 15.38 4.67
C LYS A 135 1.74 15.18 3.17
N SER A 136 2.66 14.28 2.81
CA SER A 136 3.07 14.07 1.42
C SER A 136 2.48 12.78 0.85
N PRO A 137 1.75 12.85 -0.28
CA PRO A 137 1.19 11.67 -0.95
C PRO A 137 2.28 10.79 -1.56
N ALA A 138 3.44 11.35 -1.92
CA ALA A 138 4.55 10.57 -2.45
C ALA A 138 5.10 9.56 -1.42
N PHE A 139 5.24 9.98 -0.16
CA PHE A 139 5.65 9.08 0.92
C PHE A 139 4.56 8.05 1.26
N ALA A 140 3.27 8.40 1.11
CA ALA A 140 2.18 7.43 1.24
C ALA A 140 2.28 6.34 0.18
N ALA A 141 2.58 6.72 -1.07
CA ALA A 141 2.77 5.78 -2.17
C ALA A 141 3.98 4.86 -1.94
N LEU A 142 5.12 5.41 -1.52
CA LEU A 142 6.31 4.60 -1.18
C LEU A 142 6.05 3.64 -0.02
N ALA A 143 5.32 4.08 1.01
CA ALA A 143 4.92 3.23 2.11
C ALA A 143 4.01 2.09 1.65
N ALA A 144 2.99 2.39 0.84
CA ALA A 144 2.10 1.40 0.28
C ALA A 144 2.84 0.38 -0.59
N LEU A 145 3.78 0.82 -1.44
CA LEU A 145 4.61 -0.07 -2.24
C LEU A 145 5.50 -0.98 -1.39
N ALA A 146 6.15 -0.44 -0.37
CA ALA A 146 7.01 -1.23 0.52
C ALA A 146 6.21 -2.27 1.32
N LEU A 147 5.05 -1.89 1.87
CA LEU A 147 4.19 -2.81 2.63
C LEU A 147 3.55 -3.89 1.74
N ASN A 148 3.09 -3.54 0.53
CA ASN A 148 2.60 -4.53 -0.43
C ASN A 148 3.74 -5.43 -0.92
N GLY A 149 4.93 -4.88 -1.17
CA GLY A 149 6.12 -5.65 -1.51
C GLY A 149 6.47 -6.66 -0.42
N SER A 150 6.40 -6.26 0.85
CA SER A 150 6.58 -7.17 1.98
C SER A 150 5.57 -8.31 1.94
N LEU A 151 4.29 -8.01 1.74
CA LEU A 151 3.25 -9.02 1.63
C LEU A 151 3.52 -9.98 0.46
N TRP A 152 3.85 -9.47 -0.73
CA TRP A 152 4.16 -10.30 -1.89
C TRP A 152 5.36 -11.22 -1.65
N THR A 153 6.39 -10.75 -0.95
CA THR A 153 7.55 -11.60 -0.60
C THR A 153 7.17 -12.71 0.39
N LEU A 154 6.26 -12.43 1.33
CA LEU A 154 5.72 -13.45 2.25
C LEU A 154 4.82 -14.46 1.53
N LEU A 155 3.96 -14.00 0.61
CA LEU A 155 3.08 -14.89 -0.16
C LEU A 155 3.89 -15.78 -1.11
N HIS A 156 4.87 -15.21 -1.81
CA HIS A 156 5.73 -15.97 -2.73
C HIS A 156 6.53 -17.07 -2.03
N SER A 157 6.86 -16.89 -0.74
CA SER A 157 7.62 -17.88 0.02
C SER A 157 6.79 -19.02 0.59
N ARG A 158 5.46 -18.95 0.50
CA ARG A 158 4.53 -19.97 1.00
C ARG A 158 4.06 -20.81 -0.17
N GLU A 159 4.28 -22.12 -0.09
CA GLU A 159 3.71 -23.07 -1.07
C GLU A 159 2.18 -23.00 -1.04
N GLY A 160 1.55 -23.02 -2.22
CA GLY A 160 0.09 -22.97 -2.35
C GLY A 160 -0.53 -21.58 -2.22
N LEU A 161 0.25 -20.50 -2.12
CA LEU A 161 -0.23 -19.11 -2.10
C LEU A 161 0.31 -18.28 -3.27
N GLY A 162 0.64 -18.92 -4.39
CA GLY A 162 1.13 -18.25 -5.59
C GLY A 162 0.10 -17.30 -6.20
N LEU A 163 0.57 -16.31 -6.98
CA LEU A 163 -0.31 -15.35 -7.65
C LEU A 163 -1.32 -16.03 -8.58
N LEU A 164 -0.90 -17.10 -9.25
CA LEU A 164 -1.74 -17.86 -10.18
C LEU A 164 -2.69 -18.84 -9.48
N GLU A 165 -2.45 -19.11 -8.20
CA GLU A 165 -3.29 -19.99 -7.39
C GLU A 165 -4.34 -19.15 -6.68
N HIS A 166 -3.93 -18.13 -5.92
CA HIS A 166 -4.83 -17.27 -5.15
C HIS A 166 -4.62 -15.78 -5.48
N PRO A 167 -5.09 -15.31 -6.65
CA PRO A 167 -4.89 -13.92 -7.08
C PRO A 167 -5.48 -12.89 -6.11
N GLN A 168 -6.50 -13.26 -5.34
CA GLN A 168 -7.16 -12.36 -4.41
C GLN A 168 -6.23 -11.87 -3.28
N PHE A 169 -5.31 -12.71 -2.79
CA PHE A 169 -4.36 -12.31 -1.74
C PHE A 169 -3.30 -11.34 -2.25
N TRP A 170 -3.04 -11.35 -3.54
CA TRP A 170 -2.01 -10.50 -4.16
C TRP A 170 -2.56 -9.15 -4.62
N LEU A 171 -3.80 -9.12 -5.11
CA LEU A 171 -4.40 -7.97 -5.78
C LEU A 171 -5.33 -7.14 -4.88
N ILE A 172 -6.00 -7.76 -3.91
CA ILE A 172 -6.89 -7.02 -2.99
C ILE A 172 -6.08 -6.01 -2.13
N PRO A 173 -4.96 -6.37 -1.49
CA PRO A 173 -4.20 -5.43 -0.66
C PRO A 173 -3.75 -4.15 -1.38
N PRO A 174 -3.13 -4.19 -2.58
CA PRO A 174 -2.76 -2.96 -3.28
C PRO A 174 -4.00 -2.18 -3.76
N ALA A 175 -5.08 -2.86 -4.14
CA ALA A 175 -6.34 -2.20 -4.50
C ALA A 175 -6.92 -1.40 -3.32
N LEU A 176 -6.90 -1.98 -2.12
CA LEU A 176 -7.33 -1.30 -0.90
C LEU A 176 -6.44 -0.09 -0.57
N CYS A 177 -5.11 -0.22 -0.71
CA CYS A 177 -4.20 0.91 -0.53
C CYS A 177 -4.52 2.06 -1.50
N VAL A 178 -4.81 1.76 -2.76
CA VAL A 178 -5.22 2.75 -3.77
C VAL A 178 -6.55 3.40 -3.40
N LEU A 179 -7.55 2.63 -2.95
CA LEU A 179 -8.85 3.17 -2.51
C LEU A 179 -8.71 4.11 -1.31
N VAL A 180 -7.97 3.69 -0.28
CA VAL A 180 -7.72 4.51 0.91
C VAL A 180 -6.94 5.78 0.52
N GLY A 181 -5.91 5.64 -0.32
CA GLY A 181 -5.13 6.77 -0.82
C GLY A 181 -5.96 7.77 -1.63
N ALA A 182 -6.88 7.28 -2.46
CA ALA A 182 -7.81 8.11 -3.23
C ALA A 182 -8.82 8.83 -2.32
N GLN A 183 -9.34 8.16 -1.29
CA GLN A 183 -10.28 8.79 -0.35
C GLN A 183 -9.61 9.85 0.53
N LEU A 184 -8.38 9.62 0.98
CA LEU A 184 -7.62 10.60 1.75
C LEU A 184 -7.26 11.84 0.91
N ASN A 185 -6.95 11.64 -0.37
CA ASN A 185 -6.56 12.72 -1.29
C ASN A 185 -7.69 13.19 -2.22
N ARG A 186 -8.96 12.87 -1.91
CA ARG A 186 -10.11 13.17 -2.78
C ARG A 186 -10.27 14.64 -3.17
N ARG A 187 -9.75 15.56 -2.34
CA ARG A 187 -9.80 17.02 -2.60
C ARG A 187 -8.78 17.48 -3.63
N GLN A 188 -7.75 16.68 -3.91
CA GLN A 188 -6.66 17.00 -4.82
C GLN A 188 -6.83 16.33 -6.19
N MET A 189 -7.74 15.36 -6.31
CA MET A 189 -8.00 14.61 -7.54
C MET A 189 -9.14 15.25 -8.33
N ALA A 190 -9.04 15.21 -9.66
CA ALA A 190 -10.17 15.55 -10.51
C ALA A 190 -11.32 14.52 -10.33
N PRO A 191 -12.59 14.91 -10.50
CA PRO A 191 -13.73 14.01 -10.34
C PRO A 191 -13.64 12.75 -11.20
N GLU A 192 -13.12 12.87 -12.42
CA GLU A 192 -12.93 11.75 -13.35
C GLU A 192 -11.87 10.78 -12.86
N GLN A 193 -10.76 11.30 -12.33
CA GLN A 193 -9.67 10.49 -11.77
C GLN A 193 -10.13 9.72 -10.53
N LEU A 194 -10.90 10.38 -9.65
CA LEU A 194 -11.42 9.76 -8.44
C LEU A 194 -12.42 8.64 -8.77
N SER A 195 -13.31 8.87 -9.74
CA SER A 195 -14.23 7.87 -10.28
C SER A 195 -13.46 6.68 -10.85
N ALA A 196 -12.55 6.91 -11.79
CA ALA A 196 -11.75 5.87 -12.42
C ALA A 196 -10.98 5.04 -11.39
N THR A 197 -10.44 5.68 -10.35
CA THR A 197 -9.72 5.00 -9.27
C THR A 197 -10.66 4.12 -8.44
N ARG A 198 -11.86 4.62 -8.09
CA ARG A 198 -12.87 3.86 -7.33
C ARG A 198 -13.37 2.64 -8.10
N TYR A 199 -13.74 2.81 -9.37
CA TYR A 199 -14.17 1.69 -10.22
C TYR A 199 -13.02 0.72 -10.46
N GLY A 200 -11.84 1.20 -10.85
CA GLY A 200 -10.69 0.34 -11.15
C GLY A 200 -10.27 -0.51 -9.96
N ALA A 201 -10.16 0.08 -8.77
CA ALA A 201 -9.77 -0.66 -7.59
C ALA A 201 -10.88 -1.59 -7.09
N ALA A 202 -12.15 -1.19 -7.14
CA ALA A 202 -13.25 -2.07 -6.77
C ALA A 202 -13.38 -3.28 -7.74
N ILE A 203 -13.21 -3.04 -9.05
CA ILE A 203 -13.13 -4.12 -10.05
C ILE A 203 -11.97 -5.05 -9.72
N LEU A 204 -10.79 -4.51 -9.39
CA LEU A 204 -9.64 -5.34 -9.05
C LEU A 204 -9.89 -6.22 -7.81
N VAL A 205 -10.57 -5.68 -6.79
CA VAL A 205 -10.97 -6.44 -5.59
C VAL A 205 -11.90 -7.59 -5.96
N TYR A 206 -12.99 -7.30 -6.66
CA TYR A 206 -13.99 -8.34 -6.94
C TYR A 206 -13.56 -9.32 -8.04
N ALA A 207 -12.93 -8.84 -9.10
CA ALA A 207 -12.45 -9.68 -10.19
C ALA A 207 -11.36 -10.65 -9.71
N SER A 208 -10.47 -10.22 -8.82
CA SER A 208 -9.46 -11.12 -8.24
C SER A 208 -10.08 -12.19 -7.34
N SER A 209 -11.07 -11.85 -6.53
CA SER A 209 -11.80 -12.82 -5.70
C SER A 209 -12.63 -13.80 -6.55
N THR A 210 -13.29 -13.31 -7.60
CA THR A 210 -13.99 -14.16 -8.57
C THR A 210 -13.02 -15.06 -9.33
N ALA A 211 -11.87 -14.55 -9.79
CA ALA A 211 -10.87 -15.36 -10.47
C ALA A 211 -10.39 -16.52 -9.60
N ASP A 212 -10.24 -16.32 -8.29
CA ASP A 212 -9.88 -17.36 -7.33
C ASP A 212 -10.91 -18.52 -7.32
N ILE A 213 -12.21 -18.19 -7.37
CA ILE A 213 -13.31 -19.19 -7.50
C ILE A 213 -13.19 -19.97 -8.81
N PHE A 214 -12.87 -19.31 -9.92
CA PHE A 214 -12.75 -19.98 -11.22
C PHE A 214 -11.50 -20.85 -11.34
N ILE A 215 -10.40 -20.46 -10.70
CA ILE A 215 -9.13 -21.19 -10.75
C ILE A 215 -9.19 -22.43 -9.86
N ASN A 216 -9.63 -22.27 -8.61
CA ASN A 216 -9.61 -23.34 -7.62
C ASN A 216 -10.92 -24.14 -7.54
N GLY A 217 -11.98 -23.64 -8.20
CA GLY A 217 -13.32 -24.17 -8.03
C GLY A 217 -13.89 -23.88 -6.63
N VAL A 218 -15.13 -24.30 -6.40
CA VAL A 218 -15.76 -24.21 -5.07
C VAL A 218 -15.29 -25.35 -4.15
N GLY A 219 -14.79 -26.45 -4.72
CA GLY A 219 -14.17 -27.55 -3.98
C GLY A 219 -15.07 -28.14 -2.88
N ALA A 220 -14.48 -28.57 -1.77
CA ALA A 220 -15.19 -29.15 -0.64
C ALA A 220 -15.83 -28.10 0.31
N GLY A 221 -15.62 -26.80 0.07
CA GLY A 221 -16.00 -25.76 1.01
C GLY A 221 -16.43 -24.45 0.34
N LEU A 222 -17.57 -23.91 0.78
CA LEU A 222 -18.18 -22.68 0.26
C LEU A 222 -17.41 -21.39 0.63
N TRP A 223 -16.16 -21.49 1.09
CA TRP A 223 -15.39 -20.35 1.61
C TRP A 223 -15.16 -19.27 0.55
N LEU A 224 -14.74 -19.62 -0.68
CA LEU A 224 -14.43 -18.61 -1.70
C LEU A 224 -15.67 -17.80 -2.12
N PRO A 225 -16.83 -18.41 -2.44
CA PRO A 225 -18.05 -17.64 -2.71
C PRO A 225 -18.57 -16.87 -1.49
N MET A 226 -18.41 -17.41 -0.27
CA MET A 226 -18.77 -16.68 0.95
C MET A 226 -17.89 -15.45 1.17
N LEU A 227 -16.60 -15.54 0.87
CA LEU A 227 -15.68 -14.40 0.94
C LEU A 227 -16.05 -13.34 -0.09
N LEU A 228 -16.36 -13.72 -1.34
CA LEU A 228 -16.86 -12.80 -2.35
C LEU A 228 -18.17 -12.14 -1.90
N ALA A 229 -19.12 -12.91 -1.36
CA ALA A 229 -20.37 -12.37 -0.83
C ALA A 229 -20.14 -11.38 0.33
N LEU A 230 -19.21 -11.69 1.24
CA LEU A 230 -18.83 -10.79 2.34
C LEU A 230 -18.23 -9.49 1.81
N LEU A 231 -17.28 -9.57 0.87
CA LEU A 231 -16.67 -8.41 0.22
C LEU A 231 -17.72 -7.56 -0.50
N SER A 232 -18.65 -8.20 -1.20
CA SER A 232 -19.76 -7.54 -1.89
C SER A 232 -20.70 -6.82 -0.92
N ILE A 233 -21.09 -7.46 0.19
CA ILE A 233 -21.93 -6.83 1.22
C ILE A 233 -21.20 -5.64 1.83
N LEU A 234 -19.92 -5.79 2.18
CA LEU A 234 -19.10 -4.68 2.69
C LEU A 234 -19.02 -3.54 1.69
N GLY A 235 -18.84 -3.83 0.41
CA GLY A 235 -18.85 -2.83 -0.65
C GLY A 235 -20.19 -2.11 -0.79
N VAL A 236 -21.32 -2.83 -0.72
CA VAL A 236 -22.66 -2.21 -0.73
C VAL A 236 -22.82 -1.28 0.47
N LEU A 237 -22.48 -1.74 1.67
CA LEU A 237 -22.56 -0.94 2.90
C LEU A 237 -21.68 0.31 2.83
N LEU A 238 -20.44 0.17 2.36
CA LEU A 238 -19.51 1.28 2.14
C LEU A 238 -20.02 2.25 1.07
N GLY A 239 -20.65 1.74 0.00
CA GLY A 239 -21.29 2.54 -1.04
C GLY A 239 -22.44 3.38 -0.50
N ILE A 240 -23.28 2.80 0.37
CA ILE A 240 -24.38 3.51 1.04
C ILE A 240 -23.83 4.56 2.02
N LEU A 241 -22.86 4.17 2.86
CA LEU A 241 -22.29 5.04 3.89
C LEU A 241 -21.55 6.24 3.29
N MET A 242 -20.76 6.02 2.23
CA MET A 242 -19.99 7.06 1.57
C MET A 242 -20.73 7.74 0.41
N ARG A 243 -21.94 7.29 0.06
CA ARG A 243 -22.71 7.74 -1.11
C ARG A 243 -21.90 7.67 -2.41
N VAL A 244 -21.29 6.51 -2.67
CA VAL A 244 -20.47 6.23 -3.87
C VAL A 244 -21.13 5.13 -4.69
N ARG A 245 -21.49 5.44 -5.93
CA ARG A 245 -22.20 4.51 -6.83
C ARG A 245 -21.36 3.30 -7.21
N ALA A 246 -20.06 3.48 -7.46
CA ALA A 246 -19.15 2.39 -7.83
C ALA A 246 -19.24 1.21 -6.87
N PHE A 247 -19.15 1.45 -5.55
CA PHE A 247 -19.16 0.39 -4.56
C PHE A 247 -20.52 -0.29 -4.41
N LEU A 248 -21.61 0.48 -4.54
CA LEU A 248 -22.96 -0.05 -4.46
C LEU A 248 -23.28 -0.94 -5.66
N LEU A 249 -23.10 -0.43 -6.88
CA LEU A 249 -23.47 -1.14 -8.11
C LEU A 249 -22.60 -2.38 -8.30
N LEU A 250 -21.28 -2.23 -8.10
CA LEU A 250 -20.35 -3.33 -8.26
C LEU A 250 -20.51 -4.37 -7.14
N GLY A 251 -20.76 -3.92 -5.91
CA GLY A 251 -21.08 -4.81 -4.79
C GLY A 251 -22.32 -5.66 -5.06
N VAL A 252 -23.43 -5.06 -5.52
CA VAL A 252 -24.64 -5.81 -5.89
C VAL A 252 -24.37 -6.77 -7.05
N ALA A 253 -23.67 -6.33 -8.09
CA ALA A 253 -23.36 -7.18 -9.25
C ALA A 253 -22.56 -8.44 -8.85
N PHE A 254 -21.51 -8.27 -8.05
CA PHE A 254 -20.69 -9.41 -7.59
C PHE A 254 -21.36 -10.24 -6.50
N LEU A 255 -22.31 -9.68 -5.74
CA LEU A 255 -23.17 -10.47 -4.85
C LEU A 255 -24.03 -11.45 -5.66
N CYS A 256 -24.58 -11.01 -6.80
CA CYS A 256 -25.29 -11.89 -7.71
C CYS A 256 -24.37 -12.98 -8.27
N VAL A 257 -23.12 -12.65 -8.61
CA VAL A 257 -22.12 -13.65 -9.04
C VAL A 257 -21.87 -14.68 -7.94
N ALA A 258 -21.65 -14.24 -6.69
CA ALA A 258 -21.42 -15.14 -5.56
C ALA A 258 -22.61 -16.08 -5.31
N LEU A 259 -23.84 -15.54 -5.32
CA LEU A 259 -25.07 -16.32 -5.19
C LEU A 259 -25.20 -17.34 -6.32
N PHE A 260 -24.94 -16.91 -7.55
CA PHE A 260 -24.96 -17.79 -8.71
C PHE A 260 -23.95 -18.92 -8.57
N THR A 261 -22.72 -18.65 -8.13
CA THR A 261 -21.71 -19.69 -7.92
C THR A 261 -22.18 -20.71 -6.88
N VAL A 262 -22.76 -20.26 -5.76
CA VAL A 262 -23.29 -21.17 -4.72
C VAL A 262 -24.43 -22.04 -5.26
N ILE A 263 -25.36 -21.43 -6.01
CA ILE A 263 -26.49 -22.15 -6.63
C ILE A 263 -25.97 -23.17 -7.65
N TRP A 264 -25.02 -22.78 -8.50
CA TRP A 264 -24.40 -23.64 -9.51
C TRP A 264 -23.74 -24.85 -8.86
N HIS A 265 -22.89 -24.62 -7.85
CA HIS A 265 -22.23 -25.68 -7.11
C HIS A 265 -23.25 -26.64 -6.47
N ALA A 266 -24.30 -26.12 -5.84
CA ALA A 266 -25.34 -26.95 -5.24
C ALA A 266 -26.15 -27.75 -6.29
N ALA A 267 -26.50 -27.14 -7.41
CA ALA A 267 -27.34 -27.75 -8.42
C ALA A 267 -26.61 -28.77 -9.29
N VAL A 268 -25.43 -28.40 -9.79
CA VAL A 268 -24.68 -29.14 -10.80
C VAL A 268 -23.67 -30.08 -10.13
N GLU A 269 -22.81 -29.55 -9.27
CA GLU A 269 -21.72 -30.35 -8.68
C GLU A 269 -22.22 -31.33 -7.61
N LEU A 270 -23.21 -30.92 -6.80
CA LEU A 270 -23.83 -31.79 -5.79
C LEU A 270 -25.04 -32.58 -6.31
N ASN A 271 -25.35 -32.51 -7.61
CA ASN A 271 -26.52 -33.15 -8.25
C ASN A 271 -27.88 -32.81 -7.59
N ARG A 272 -28.00 -31.70 -6.86
CA ARG A 272 -29.26 -31.25 -6.25
C ARG A 272 -30.02 -30.34 -7.20
N THR A 273 -30.45 -30.90 -8.32
CA THR A 273 -31.13 -30.16 -9.40
C THR A 273 -32.37 -29.38 -8.96
N TRP A 274 -33.04 -29.80 -7.88
CA TRP A 274 -34.16 -29.06 -7.28
C TRP A 274 -33.78 -27.64 -6.81
N VAL A 275 -32.52 -27.40 -6.42
CA VAL A 275 -32.03 -26.08 -6.00
C VAL A 275 -32.04 -25.10 -7.18
N TRP A 276 -31.73 -25.59 -8.38
CA TRP A 276 -31.78 -24.79 -9.61
C TRP A 276 -33.21 -24.30 -9.88
N TRP A 277 -34.18 -25.23 -9.88
CA TRP A 277 -35.59 -24.90 -10.08
C TRP A 277 -36.11 -23.94 -9.02
N LEU A 278 -35.80 -24.19 -7.74
CA LEU A 278 -36.21 -23.32 -6.64
C LEU A 278 -35.61 -21.92 -6.79
N SER A 279 -34.33 -21.79 -7.11
CA SER A 279 -33.70 -20.49 -7.32
C SER A 279 -34.32 -19.71 -8.49
N GLY A 280 -34.67 -20.40 -9.58
CA GLY A 280 -35.34 -19.78 -10.74
C GLY A 280 -36.73 -19.27 -10.38
N ILE A 281 -37.51 -20.05 -9.63
CA ILE A 281 -38.84 -19.63 -9.14
C ILE A 281 -38.70 -18.43 -8.21
N VAL A 282 -37.79 -18.50 -7.23
CA VAL A 282 -37.55 -17.41 -6.27
C VAL A 282 -37.11 -16.13 -6.99
N ALA A 283 -36.19 -16.23 -7.95
CA ALA A 283 -35.75 -15.10 -8.77
C ALA A 283 -36.91 -14.51 -9.59
N GLY A 284 -37.73 -15.35 -10.21
CA GLY A 284 -38.92 -14.91 -10.95
C GLY A 284 -39.93 -14.17 -10.06
N VAL A 285 -40.22 -14.71 -8.88
CA VAL A 285 -41.09 -14.06 -7.89
C VAL A 285 -40.50 -12.73 -7.43
N LEU A 286 -39.18 -12.66 -7.18
CA LEU A 286 -38.48 -11.43 -6.82
C LEU A 286 -38.58 -10.36 -7.92
N ILE A 287 -38.42 -10.74 -9.19
CA ILE A 287 -38.54 -9.82 -10.34
C ILE A 287 -39.97 -9.28 -10.43
N ILE A 288 -40.98 -10.15 -10.33
CA ILE A 288 -42.40 -9.73 -10.36
C ILE A 288 -42.71 -8.81 -9.17
N ALA A 289 -42.24 -9.14 -7.97
CA ALA A 289 -42.42 -8.32 -6.78
C ALA A 289 -41.73 -6.95 -6.91
N LEU A 290 -40.50 -6.91 -7.44
CA LEU A 290 -39.77 -5.68 -7.74
C LEU A 290 -40.52 -4.82 -8.76
N PHE A 291 -41.04 -5.43 -9.82
CA PHE A 291 -41.81 -4.72 -10.85
C PHE A 291 -43.12 -4.16 -10.28
N GLY A 292 -43.86 -4.95 -9.50
CA GLY A 292 -45.07 -4.48 -8.83
C GLY A 292 -44.80 -3.38 -7.79
N LEU A 293 -43.68 -3.46 -7.06
CA LEU A 293 -43.23 -2.38 -6.18
C LEU A 293 -42.88 -1.11 -6.96
N PHE A 294 -42.20 -1.25 -8.09
CA PHE A 294 -41.82 -0.15 -8.96
C PHE A 294 -43.06 0.52 -9.57
N GLU A 295 -44.06 -0.24 -9.98
CA GLU A 295 -45.33 0.29 -10.49
C GLU A 295 -46.12 1.01 -9.40
N LYS A 296 -46.20 0.42 -8.20
CA LYS A 296 -46.93 0.99 -7.05
C LYS A 296 -46.27 2.24 -6.46
N LYS A 297 -44.94 2.30 -6.45
CA LYS A 297 -44.14 3.37 -5.84
C LYS A 297 -43.28 4.09 -6.87
N ARG A 298 -43.78 4.23 -8.09
CA ARG A 298 -43.02 4.77 -9.22
C ARG A 298 -42.36 6.11 -8.89
N ASP A 299 -43.11 7.05 -8.32
CA ASP A 299 -42.61 8.38 -8.02
C ASP A 299 -41.54 8.37 -6.92
N GLU A 300 -41.74 7.60 -5.84
CA GLU A 300 -40.73 7.40 -4.79
C GLU A 300 -39.46 6.71 -5.32
N MET A 301 -39.61 5.72 -6.21
CA MET A 301 -38.49 5.00 -6.82
C MET A 301 -37.71 5.89 -7.80
N LEU A 302 -38.41 6.75 -8.55
CA LEU A 302 -37.79 7.75 -9.40
C LEU A 302 -37.02 8.78 -8.56
N GLU A 303 -37.56 9.22 -7.43
CA GLU A 303 -36.87 10.11 -6.50
C GLU A 303 -35.60 9.46 -5.91
N VAL A 304 -35.67 8.18 -5.53
CA VAL A 304 -34.49 7.42 -5.08
C VAL A 304 -33.46 7.28 -6.22
N ALA A 305 -33.91 7.01 -7.44
CA ALA A 305 -33.03 6.93 -8.61
C ALA A 305 -32.36 8.28 -8.91
N GLU A 306 -33.07 9.40 -8.77
CA GLU A 306 -32.51 10.75 -8.89
C GLU A 306 -31.51 11.06 -7.77
N LYS A 307 -31.84 10.70 -6.51
CA LYS A 307 -30.89 10.81 -5.39
C LYS A 307 -29.63 10.00 -5.63
N LEU A 308 -29.75 8.77 -6.17
CA LEU A 308 -28.61 7.93 -6.55
C LEU A 308 -27.81 8.54 -7.70
N LYS A 309 -28.44 9.15 -8.71
CA LYS A 309 -27.73 9.87 -9.78
C LYS A 309 -26.90 11.04 -9.24
N GLY A 310 -27.36 11.66 -8.15
CA GLY A 310 -26.65 12.72 -7.43
C GLY A 310 -25.49 12.24 -6.54
N TRP A 311 -25.29 10.92 -6.39
CA TRP A 311 -24.15 10.37 -5.65
C TRP A 311 -22.87 10.47 -6.47
N ASP A 312 -21.75 10.50 -5.77
CA ASP A 312 -20.46 10.47 -6.45
C ASP A 312 -20.36 9.21 -7.33
N PRO A 313 -19.80 9.34 -8.54
CA PRO A 313 -19.51 8.18 -9.37
C PRO A 313 -18.58 7.19 -8.66
#